data_AF-A0A5J4Q9W2-F1
#
_entry.id   AF-A0A5J4Q9W2-F1
#
_cell.length_a   1.000
_cell.length_b   1.000
_cell.length_c   1.000
_cell.angle_alpha   90.00
_cell.angle_beta   90.00
_cell.angle_gamma   90.00
#
_symmetry.space_group_name_H-M   'P 1'
#
loop_
_entity.id
_entity.type
_entity.pdbx_description
1 polymer ?
#
loop_
_entity_poly.entity_id
_entity_poly.type
_entity_poly.pdbx_seq_one_letter_code
_entity_poly.pdbx_strand_id
1 'polypeptide(L)'
;MLKYLESALLEKTKGTRSEILYAQWNYDKQIISSALNAISMLFPHYSLHDETHSTTIINNIVRVIGKDNIDKLSSIDIWLILEASFCHDIGMVVPYDELESSLKSDEFIDFFKTIKDDRKNGLHEFANQFEIENKQIKYKSSILNLAYHDGIKFILADFFRKKHADRSKNIIENPARELKLSTPRGAIPKRMFKILGNICSSHTKSFDEVMKLPFCEVGIDIEDTHPRFISCLLRIGDLLDLDNNRFSEVMLRTVGKAPVDTLNHKTKHLSIESFRADNTKIEISAKCNDYDTANLTQHWLNYLNSEISQQMINWNNIVPSKEFGYLPTIGNLKVELLDYEEIDGKKKPQFSVDTDKAMELLQGTGLYEGAYQSIREILQNAVDATLLKIWLECEEELKNSTPQSDFFKEIVENYPIKLTITEKGVVEENKLWEFCIEDKGIGLSSDDLSYLMKTGSSSKNRNKQN
;
A
#
# COMPACT_ATOMS: atom_id res chain seq x y z
N MET A 1 -27.61 7.93 -3.32
CA MET A 1 -27.50 8.30 -1.90
C MET A 1 -26.84 9.65 -1.69
N LEU A 2 -25.93 10.08 -2.58
CA LEU A 2 -25.33 11.42 -2.53
C LEU A 2 -26.34 12.56 -2.24
N LYS A 3 -27.39 12.69 -3.06
CA LYS A 3 -28.46 13.69 -2.85
C LYS A 3 -29.12 13.63 -1.47
N TYR A 4 -29.20 12.43 -0.87
CA TYR A 4 -29.78 12.27 0.46
C TYR A 4 -28.86 12.86 1.55
N LEU A 5 -27.54 12.64 1.46
CA LEU A 5 -26.58 13.32 2.35
C LEU A 5 -26.57 14.84 2.12
N GLU A 6 -26.65 15.29 0.87
CA GLU A 6 -26.73 16.71 0.54
C GLU A 6 -27.98 17.36 1.16
N SER A 7 -29.13 16.70 1.07
CA SER A 7 -30.37 17.14 1.72
C SER A 7 -30.27 17.11 3.25
N ALA A 8 -29.67 16.06 3.83
CA ALA A 8 -29.46 15.98 5.28
C ALA A 8 -28.51 17.09 5.78
N LEU A 9 -27.45 17.39 5.04
CA LEU A 9 -26.52 18.49 5.34
C LEU A 9 -27.24 19.84 5.27
N LEU A 10 -28.01 20.09 4.20
CA LEU A 10 -28.79 21.32 4.07
C LEU A 10 -29.76 21.51 5.23
N GLU A 11 -30.55 20.50 5.57
CA GLU A 11 -31.54 20.59 6.65
C GLU A 11 -30.88 20.79 8.02
N LYS A 12 -29.78 20.08 8.33
CA LYS A 12 -29.08 20.21 9.61
C LYS A 12 -28.32 21.51 9.79
N THR A 13 -27.91 22.15 8.70
CA THR A 13 -27.16 23.41 8.74
C THR A 13 -28.06 24.64 8.71
N LYS A 14 -29.33 24.50 8.30
CA LYS A 14 -30.27 25.60 8.13
C LYS A 14 -30.46 26.43 9.41
N GLY A 15 -30.20 27.73 9.32
CA GLY A 15 -30.34 28.69 10.41
C GLY A 15 -29.23 28.63 11.47
N THR A 16 -28.15 27.88 11.24
CA THR A 16 -27.00 27.76 12.15
C THR A 16 -25.74 28.40 11.54
N ARG A 17 -24.62 28.47 12.28
CA ARG A 17 -23.37 28.97 11.67
C ARG A 17 -22.78 27.92 10.73
N SER A 18 -23.14 26.65 10.88
CA SER A 18 -22.74 25.56 10.00
C SER A 18 -23.32 25.62 8.58
N GLU A 19 -24.17 26.59 8.21
CA GLU A 19 -24.59 26.84 6.80
C GLU A 19 -23.41 26.94 5.84
N ILE A 20 -22.26 27.41 6.35
CA ILE A 20 -21.03 27.49 5.57
C ILE A 20 -20.54 26.13 5.07
N LEU A 21 -20.90 25.02 5.72
CA LEU A 21 -20.49 23.65 5.33
C LEU A 21 -21.21 23.25 4.04
N TYR A 22 -22.52 23.50 3.98
CA TYR A 22 -23.29 23.23 2.78
C TYR A 22 -22.87 24.12 1.61
N ALA A 23 -22.58 25.41 1.88
CA ALA A 23 -22.06 26.32 0.87
C ALA A 23 -20.70 25.87 0.34
N GLN A 24 -19.77 25.46 1.23
CA GLN A 24 -18.47 24.93 0.86
C GLN A 24 -18.61 23.67 0.00
N TRP A 25 -19.40 22.70 0.45
CA TRP A 25 -19.63 21.44 -0.27
C TRP A 25 -20.11 21.67 -1.71
N ASN A 26 -21.09 22.55 -1.91
CA ASN A 26 -21.62 22.83 -3.26
C ASN A 26 -20.55 23.37 -4.20
N TYR A 27 -19.60 24.14 -3.67
CA TYR A 27 -18.51 24.70 -4.45
C TYR A 27 -17.43 23.65 -4.71
N ASP A 28 -17.02 22.91 -3.67
CA ASP A 28 -15.98 21.91 -3.74
C ASP A 28 -16.39 20.73 -4.63
N LYS A 29 -17.65 20.27 -4.56
CA LYS A 29 -18.17 19.25 -5.49
C LYS A 29 -17.92 19.61 -6.95
N GLN A 30 -18.18 20.85 -7.36
CA GLN A 30 -18.00 21.26 -8.76
C GLN A 30 -16.51 21.30 -9.15
N ILE A 31 -15.68 21.93 -8.31
CA ILE A 31 -14.26 22.13 -8.62
C ILE A 31 -13.47 20.83 -8.53
N ILE A 32 -13.71 20.05 -7.49
CA ILE A 32 -13.01 18.79 -7.25
C ILE A 32 -13.41 17.78 -8.30
N SER A 33 -14.70 17.64 -8.66
CA SER A 33 -15.12 16.80 -9.80
C SER A 33 -14.39 17.18 -11.08
N SER A 34 -14.28 18.48 -11.38
CA SER A 34 -13.53 18.94 -12.56
C SER A 34 -12.05 18.60 -12.48
N ALA A 35 -11.43 18.66 -11.30
CA ALA A 35 -10.04 18.32 -11.11
C ALA A 35 -9.79 16.81 -11.23
N LEU A 36 -10.66 15.97 -10.68
CA LEU A 36 -10.56 14.51 -10.76
C LEU A 36 -10.56 14.00 -12.22
N ASN A 37 -11.25 14.68 -13.14
CA ASN A 37 -11.19 14.35 -14.56
C ASN A 37 -9.76 14.36 -15.13
N ALA A 38 -8.86 15.18 -14.57
CA ALA A 38 -7.46 15.24 -14.98
C ALA A 38 -6.65 14.00 -14.58
N ILE A 39 -7.15 13.15 -13.67
CA ILE A 39 -6.48 11.89 -13.29
C ILE A 39 -6.25 11.00 -14.52
N SER A 40 -7.23 10.98 -15.44
CA SER A 40 -7.12 10.23 -16.71
C SER A 40 -5.89 10.61 -17.56
N MET A 41 -5.34 11.83 -17.36
CA MET A 41 -4.17 12.30 -18.11
C MET A 41 -2.90 11.55 -17.75
N LEU A 42 -2.72 11.06 -16.52
CA LEU A 42 -1.56 10.26 -16.11
C LEU A 42 -1.92 8.79 -15.88
N PHE A 43 -3.17 8.49 -15.53
CA PHE A 43 -3.63 7.15 -15.12
C PHE A 43 -4.64 6.51 -16.10
N PRO A 44 -4.43 6.54 -17.44
CA PRO A 44 -5.43 6.05 -18.40
C PRO A 44 -5.64 4.53 -18.35
N HIS A 45 -4.71 3.80 -17.72
CA HIS A 45 -4.72 2.34 -17.58
C HIS A 45 -5.21 1.88 -16.21
N TYR A 46 -5.54 2.79 -15.29
CA TYR A 46 -6.17 2.42 -14.03
C TYR A 46 -7.69 2.50 -14.14
N SER A 47 -8.37 2.06 -13.08
CA SER A 47 -9.79 2.31 -12.88
C SER A 47 -10.12 3.82 -12.90
N LEU A 48 -11.39 4.16 -13.07
CA LEU A 48 -11.91 5.52 -12.99
C LEU A 48 -11.86 6.04 -11.55
N HIS A 49 -11.17 7.15 -11.30
CA HIS A 49 -11.15 7.84 -10.00
C HIS A 49 -11.81 9.23 -10.13
N ASP A 50 -12.94 9.29 -10.84
CA ASP A 50 -13.73 10.51 -11.07
C ASP A 50 -14.94 10.63 -10.12
N GLU A 51 -15.82 11.61 -10.33
CA GLU A 51 -17.04 11.81 -9.52
C GLU A 51 -17.92 10.55 -9.39
N THR A 52 -17.91 9.67 -10.39
CA THR A 52 -18.70 8.43 -10.33
C THR A 52 -18.19 7.52 -9.23
N HIS A 53 -16.87 7.42 -9.05
CA HIS A 53 -16.24 6.70 -7.94
C HIS A 53 -16.68 7.26 -6.58
N SER A 54 -16.48 8.56 -6.39
CA SER A 54 -16.79 9.23 -5.12
C SER A 54 -18.27 9.07 -4.77
N THR A 55 -19.15 9.09 -5.76
CA THR A 55 -20.59 8.83 -5.58
C THR A 55 -20.86 7.39 -5.17
N THR A 56 -20.15 6.41 -5.73
CA THR A 56 -20.25 4.99 -5.35
C THR A 56 -19.78 4.76 -3.92
N ILE A 57 -18.66 5.35 -3.49
CA ILE A 57 -18.19 5.31 -2.10
C ILE A 57 -19.30 5.78 -1.15
N ILE A 58 -19.90 6.94 -1.42
CA ILE A 58 -20.98 7.48 -0.59
C ILE A 58 -22.18 6.53 -0.58
N ASN A 59 -22.55 5.96 -1.73
CA ASN A 59 -23.63 4.98 -1.79
C ASN A 59 -23.33 3.75 -0.91
N ASN A 60 -22.10 3.25 -0.92
CA ASN A 60 -21.66 2.12 -0.11
C ASN A 60 -21.64 2.44 1.38
N ILE A 61 -21.17 3.63 1.77
CA ILE A 61 -21.24 4.11 3.16
C ILE A 61 -22.68 4.08 3.65
N VAL A 62 -23.62 4.70 2.91
CA VAL A 62 -25.03 4.74 3.34
C VAL A 62 -25.66 3.34 3.36
N ARG A 63 -25.28 2.43 2.46
CA ARG A 63 -25.73 1.04 2.51
C ARG A 63 -25.27 0.33 3.79
N VAL A 64 -24.02 0.54 4.18
CA VAL A 64 -23.37 -0.12 5.33
C VAL A 64 -23.86 0.41 6.67
N ILE A 65 -24.01 1.73 6.83
CA ILE A 65 -24.49 2.27 8.11
C ILE A 65 -26.00 2.47 8.17
N GLY A 66 -26.68 2.56 7.03
CA GLY A 66 -28.12 2.78 6.94
C GLY A 66 -28.52 4.25 7.10
N LYS A 67 -29.67 4.62 6.52
CA LYS A 67 -30.20 5.99 6.54
C LYS A 67 -30.47 6.50 7.95
N ASP A 68 -31.06 5.66 8.80
CA ASP A 68 -31.38 6.02 10.18
C ASP A 68 -30.13 6.43 10.98
N ASN A 69 -28.97 5.87 10.67
CA ASN A 69 -27.69 6.27 11.28
C ASN A 69 -27.08 7.51 10.64
N ILE A 70 -27.29 7.74 9.34
CA ILE A 70 -26.91 9.00 8.68
C ILE A 70 -27.65 10.18 9.34
N ASP A 71 -28.94 10.02 9.64
CA ASP A 71 -29.74 11.08 10.25
C ASP A 71 -29.27 11.45 11.68
N LYS A 72 -28.54 10.56 12.35
CA LYS A 72 -27.94 10.80 13.67
C LYS A 72 -26.61 11.56 13.60
N LEU A 73 -25.96 11.63 12.44
CA LEU A 73 -24.68 12.32 12.29
C LEU A 73 -24.81 13.83 12.47
N SER A 74 -23.76 14.46 12.95
CA SER A 74 -23.63 15.92 12.97
C SER A 74 -23.49 16.46 11.55
N SER A 75 -23.78 17.75 11.37
CA SER A 75 -23.60 18.41 10.07
C SER A 75 -22.14 18.34 9.60
N ILE A 76 -21.18 18.46 10.52
CA ILE A 76 -19.75 18.36 10.19
C ILE A 76 -19.32 16.94 9.81
N ASP A 77 -19.88 15.90 10.43
CA ASP A 77 -19.57 14.52 10.05
C ASP A 77 -20.12 14.18 8.65
N ILE A 78 -21.33 14.65 8.32
CA ILE A 78 -21.89 14.51 6.98
C ILE A 78 -21.03 15.26 5.95
N TRP A 79 -20.64 16.49 6.25
CA TRP A 79 -19.74 17.27 5.40
C TRP A 79 -18.41 16.54 5.17
N LEU A 80 -17.78 16.01 6.22
CA LEU A 80 -16.53 15.25 6.09
C LEU A 80 -16.68 13.96 5.28
N ILE A 81 -17.80 13.24 5.37
CA ILE A 81 -18.05 12.06 4.51
C ILE A 81 -18.10 12.46 3.04
N LEU A 82 -18.82 13.55 2.72
CA LEU A 82 -18.95 14.07 1.36
C LEU A 82 -17.59 14.52 0.81
N GLU A 83 -16.90 15.38 1.54
CA GLU A 83 -15.59 15.91 1.16
C GLU A 83 -14.54 14.80 1.05
N ALA A 84 -14.48 13.88 2.02
CA ALA A 84 -13.46 12.84 2.03
C ALA A 84 -13.64 11.90 0.83
N SER A 85 -14.87 11.55 0.48
CA SER A 85 -15.16 10.69 -0.68
C SER A 85 -14.69 11.32 -2.00
N PHE A 86 -14.78 12.65 -2.13
CA PHE A 86 -14.32 13.39 -3.32
C PHE A 86 -12.83 13.74 -3.28
N CYS A 87 -12.26 13.93 -2.09
CA CYS A 87 -10.89 14.38 -1.94
C CYS A 87 -9.87 13.25 -1.77
N HIS A 88 -10.26 12.02 -1.39
CA HIS A 88 -9.29 11.00 -1.00
C HIS A 88 -8.27 10.64 -2.11
N ASP A 89 -8.71 10.70 -3.37
CA ASP A 89 -7.89 10.45 -4.56
C ASP A 89 -7.39 11.72 -5.28
N ILE A 90 -7.65 12.92 -4.75
CA ILE A 90 -7.23 14.16 -5.45
C ILE A 90 -5.71 14.24 -5.66
N GLY A 91 -4.95 13.55 -4.80
CA GLY A 91 -3.52 13.29 -4.93
C GLY A 91 -3.14 12.35 -6.07
N MET A 92 -4.06 11.97 -6.96
CA MET A 92 -3.75 11.41 -8.28
C MET A 92 -3.73 12.48 -9.38
N VAL A 93 -4.15 13.72 -9.10
CA VAL A 93 -3.90 14.84 -10.00
C VAL A 93 -2.45 15.29 -9.80
N VAL A 94 -1.62 15.16 -10.84
CA VAL A 94 -0.18 15.47 -10.77
C VAL A 94 0.14 16.66 -11.68
N PRO A 95 0.51 17.81 -11.11
CA PRO A 95 1.03 18.95 -11.86
C PRO A 95 2.30 18.60 -12.64
N TYR A 96 2.51 19.29 -13.76
CA TYR A 96 3.65 19.02 -14.63
C TYR A 96 5.02 19.31 -13.97
N ASP A 97 5.11 20.36 -13.17
CA ASP A 97 6.31 20.71 -12.40
C ASP A 97 6.68 19.63 -11.36
N GLU A 98 5.69 18.94 -10.79
CA GLU A 98 5.93 17.81 -9.91
C GLU A 98 6.40 16.56 -10.67
N LEU A 99 5.87 16.31 -11.87
CA LEU A 99 6.39 15.27 -12.77
C LEU A 99 7.86 15.54 -13.14
N GLU A 100 8.18 16.77 -13.54
CA GLU A 100 9.53 17.13 -13.98
C GLU A 100 10.55 17.05 -12.84
N SER A 101 10.20 17.56 -11.65
CA SER A 101 11.08 17.46 -10.48
C SER A 101 11.27 16.02 -10.02
N SER A 102 10.21 15.19 -10.06
CA SER A 102 10.30 13.78 -9.68
C SER A 102 11.19 12.96 -10.61
N LEU A 103 11.16 13.21 -11.93
CA LEU A 103 12.03 12.55 -12.90
C LEU A 103 13.54 12.70 -12.59
N LYS A 104 13.92 13.77 -11.87
CA LYS A 104 15.31 14.08 -11.49
C LYS A 104 15.65 13.68 -10.05
N SER A 105 14.68 13.14 -9.30
CA SER A 105 14.84 12.78 -7.89
C SER A 105 15.48 11.41 -7.73
N ASP A 106 16.34 11.25 -6.72
CA ASP A 106 16.98 9.97 -6.39
C ASP A 106 15.93 8.89 -6.09
N GLU A 107 14.85 9.27 -5.40
CA GLU A 107 13.75 8.38 -5.06
C GLU A 107 13.06 7.79 -6.30
N PHE A 108 12.82 8.59 -7.33
CA PHE A 108 12.23 8.09 -8.57
C PHE A 108 13.20 7.20 -9.33
N ILE A 109 14.49 7.55 -9.37
CA ILE A 109 15.52 6.74 -10.02
C ILE A 109 15.62 5.35 -9.36
N ASP A 110 15.60 5.27 -8.03
CA ASP A 110 15.67 4.01 -7.31
C ASP A 110 14.38 3.18 -7.44
N PHE A 111 13.23 3.84 -7.47
CA PHE A 111 11.96 3.20 -7.83
C PHE A 111 11.99 2.64 -9.26
N PHE A 112 12.54 3.38 -10.22
CA PHE A 112 12.66 2.93 -11.61
C PHE A 112 13.57 1.71 -11.72
N LYS A 113 14.74 1.72 -11.07
CA LYS A 113 15.65 0.56 -11.00
C LYS A 113 14.93 -0.66 -10.45
N THR A 114 14.15 -0.48 -9.37
CA THR A 114 13.35 -1.55 -8.77
C THR A 114 12.43 -2.24 -9.77
N ILE A 115 11.73 -1.47 -10.62
CA ILE A 115 10.87 -2.04 -11.68
C ILE A 115 11.72 -2.75 -12.74
N LYS A 116 12.86 -2.17 -13.11
CA LYS A 116 13.76 -2.75 -14.12
C LYS A 116 14.40 -4.07 -13.64
N ASP A 117 14.64 -4.23 -12.35
CA ASP A 117 15.25 -5.46 -11.81
C ASP A 117 14.22 -6.57 -11.53
N ASP A 118 12.96 -6.20 -11.27
CA ASP A 118 11.90 -7.17 -11.00
C ASP A 118 11.19 -7.62 -12.28
N ARG A 119 11.64 -8.76 -12.84
CA ARG A 119 11.04 -9.37 -14.03
C ARG A 119 9.57 -9.78 -13.87
N LYS A 120 9.06 -9.88 -12.64
CA LYS A 120 7.64 -10.22 -12.37
C LYS A 120 6.75 -8.98 -12.29
N ASN A 121 7.34 -7.79 -12.19
CA ASN A 121 6.59 -6.55 -12.14
C ASN A 121 5.92 -6.29 -13.51
N GLY A 122 4.62 -5.96 -13.52
CA GLY A 122 3.88 -5.71 -14.75
C GLY A 122 4.40 -4.53 -15.58
N LEU A 123 5.21 -3.65 -14.99
CA LEU A 123 5.84 -2.51 -15.64
C LEU A 123 7.26 -2.80 -16.15
N HIS A 124 7.83 -3.97 -15.86
CA HIS A 124 9.20 -4.33 -16.23
C HIS A 124 9.46 -4.21 -17.75
N GLU A 125 8.53 -4.69 -18.57
CA GLU A 125 8.65 -4.61 -20.03
C GLU A 125 8.67 -3.16 -20.55
N PHE A 126 7.98 -2.26 -19.86
CA PHE A 126 7.95 -0.84 -20.18
C PHE A 126 9.24 -0.15 -19.73
N ALA A 127 9.73 -0.46 -18.53
CA ALA A 127 10.99 0.07 -18.00
C ALA A 127 12.21 -0.36 -18.84
N ASN A 128 12.17 -1.54 -19.47
CA ASN A 128 13.25 -2.04 -20.35
C ASN A 128 13.46 -1.22 -21.63
N GLN A 129 12.53 -0.33 -21.95
CA GLN A 129 12.65 0.61 -23.06
C GLN A 129 13.62 1.77 -22.75
N PHE A 130 14.07 1.87 -21.50
CA PHE A 130 14.90 2.95 -20.99
C PHE A 130 16.19 2.44 -20.34
N GLU A 131 17.17 3.34 -20.31
CA GLU A 131 18.46 3.19 -19.65
C GLU A 131 18.64 4.31 -18.62
N ILE A 132 19.35 4.02 -17.54
CA ILE A 132 19.64 4.99 -16.50
C ILE A 132 21.14 5.26 -16.55
N GLU A 133 21.52 6.50 -16.88
CA GLU A 133 22.90 6.96 -16.94
C GLU A 133 23.02 8.29 -16.20
N ASN A 134 23.99 8.41 -15.29
CA ASN A 134 24.23 9.64 -14.53
C ASN A 134 22.95 10.22 -13.86
N LYS A 135 22.14 9.33 -13.26
CA LYS A 135 20.82 9.67 -12.64
C LYS A 135 19.80 10.28 -13.62
N GLN A 136 19.95 10.03 -14.92
CA GLN A 136 19.01 10.45 -15.95
C GLN A 136 18.45 9.25 -16.68
N ILE A 137 17.16 9.32 -17.01
CA ILE A 137 16.47 8.30 -17.79
C ILE A 137 16.60 8.66 -19.26
N LYS A 138 17.19 7.76 -20.04
CA LYS A 138 17.38 7.88 -21.48
C LYS A 138 16.57 6.81 -22.21
N TYR A 139 16.07 7.15 -23.38
CA TYR A 139 15.50 6.14 -24.28
C TYR A 139 16.62 5.22 -24.77
N LYS A 140 16.39 3.90 -24.71
CA LYS A 140 17.34 2.90 -25.19
C LYS A 140 17.53 2.94 -26.71
N SER A 141 16.50 3.36 -27.43
CA SER A 141 16.52 3.51 -28.88
C SER A 141 16.42 4.99 -29.25
N SER A 142 17.15 5.38 -30.29
CA SER A 142 17.04 6.71 -30.90
C SER A 142 15.84 6.84 -31.85
N ILE A 143 15.13 5.74 -32.14
CA ILE A 143 13.94 5.74 -32.99
C ILE A 143 12.72 6.01 -32.13
N LEU A 144 11.94 7.02 -32.52
CA LEU A 144 10.67 7.35 -31.86
C LEU A 144 9.71 6.15 -31.89
N ASN A 145 9.18 5.79 -30.74
CA ASN A 145 8.16 4.76 -30.59
C ASN A 145 7.10 5.24 -29.59
N LEU A 146 5.82 5.21 -29.97
CA LEU A 146 4.72 5.61 -29.09
C LEU A 146 4.66 4.78 -27.80
N ALA A 147 5.10 3.51 -27.84
CA ALA A 147 5.16 2.67 -26.65
C ALA A 147 6.06 3.26 -25.55
N TYR A 148 7.07 4.04 -25.92
CA TYR A 148 7.95 4.71 -24.94
C TYR A 148 7.20 5.80 -24.18
N HIS A 149 6.27 6.50 -24.83
CA HIS A 149 5.45 7.50 -24.18
C HIS A 149 4.52 6.86 -23.13
N ASP A 150 3.89 5.73 -23.48
CA ASP A 150 3.07 4.97 -22.53
C ASP A 150 3.92 4.41 -21.38
N GLY A 151 5.11 3.89 -21.69
CA GLY A 151 5.98 3.27 -20.69
C GLY A 151 6.42 4.23 -19.59
N ILE A 152 6.92 5.42 -19.94
CA ILE A 152 7.30 6.42 -18.92
C ILE A 152 6.09 6.89 -18.12
N LYS A 153 4.95 7.04 -18.79
CA LYS A 153 3.70 7.48 -18.18
C LYS A 153 3.17 6.48 -17.15
N PHE A 154 3.23 5.18 -17.45
CA PHE A 154 2.81 4.13 -16.52
C PHE A 154 3.73 4.03 -15.29
N ILE A 155 5.03 4.20 -15.48
CA ILE A 155 6.01 4.20 -14.39
C ILE A 155 5.77 5.41 -13.48
N LEU A 156 5.58 6.60 -14.04
CA LEU A 156 5.20 7.79 -13.28
C LEU A 156 3.87 7.60 -12.55
N ALA A 157 2.87 7.02 -13.21
CA ALA A 157 1.59 6.72 -12.58
C ALA A 157 1.75 5.83 -11.33
N ASP A 158 2.47 4.71 -11.43
CA ASP A 158 2.69 3.82 -10.28
C ASP A 158 3.49 4.51 -9.16
N PHE A 159 4.50 5.33 -9.50
CA PHE A 159 5.24 6.13 -8.52
C PHE A 159 4.32 7.07 -7.73
N PHE A 160 3.51 7.86 -8.42
CA PHE A 160 2.60 8.81 -7.78
C PHE A 160 1.43 8.12 -7.07
N ARG A 161 0.97 6.97 -7.58
CA ARG A 161 -0.04 6.16 -6.92
C ARG A 161 0.42 5.71 -5.54
N LYS A 162 1.70 5.40 -5.31
CA LYS A 162 2.17 5.01 -3.97
C LYS A 162 2.05 6.13 -2.92
N LYS A 163 2.00 7.38 -3.37
CA LYS A 163 2.00 8.57 -2.51
C LYS A 163 0.69 9.35 -2.53
N HIS A 164 -0.28 8.93 -3.34
CA HIS A 164 -1.45 9.73 -3.64
C HIS A 164 -2.24 10.13 -2.38
N ALA A 165 -2.39 9.24 -1.40
CA ALA A 165 -3.13 9.56 -0.18
C ALA A 165 -2.49 10.70 0.64
N ASP A 166 -1.16 10.71 0.79
CA ASP A 166 -0.46 11.80 1.46
C ASP A 166 -0.44 13.08 0.60
N ARG A 167 -0.37 12.94 -0.74
CA ARG A 167 -0.55 14.08 -1.66
C ARG A 167 -1.96 14.67 -1.53
N SER A 168 -3.00 13.85 -1.40
CA SER A 168 -4.37 14.31 -1.18
C SER A 168 -4.44 15.18 0.07
N LYS A 169 -3.81 14.77 1.17
CA LYS A 169 -3.68 15.61 2.37
C LYS A 169 -3.01 16.95 2.09
N ASN A 170 -1.88 16.97 1.40
CA ASN A 170 -1.16 18.22 1.09
C ASN A 170 -2.01 19.16 0.22
N ILE A 171 -2.71 18.62 -0.77
CA ILE A 171 -3.63 19.36 -1.65
C ILE A 171 -4.81 19.90 -0.86
N ILE A 172 -5.41 19.08 0.01
CA ILE A 172 -6.48 19.54 0.89
C ILE A 172 -5.95 20.66 1.78
N GLU A 173 -4.77 20.57 2.38
CA GLU A 173 -4.29 21.65 3.24
C GLU A 173 -3.91 22.93 2.46
N ASN A 174 -3.47 22.81 1.21
CA ASN A 174 -2.93 23.93 0.41
C ASN A 174 -3.40 23.94 -1.06
N PRO A 175 -4.71 23.96 -1.35
CA PRO A 175 -5.26 23.68 -2.68
C PRO A 175 -4.81 24.67 -3.77
N ALA A 176 -4.67 25.95 -3.42
CA ALA A 176 -4.21 26.99 -4.34
C ALA A 176 -2.72 26.84 -4.69
N ARG A 177 -1.91 26.36 -3.75
CA ARG A 177 -0.47 26.13 -3.97
C ARG A 177 -0.24 24.88 -4.81
N GLU A 178 -0.86 23.77 -4.41
CA GLU A 178 -0.62 22.46 -5.02
C GLU A 178 -1.25 22.35 -6.42
N LEU A 179 -2.52 22.76 -6.58
CA LEU A 179 -3.28 22.54 -7.82
C LEU A 179 -3.93 23.81 -8.39
N LYS A 180 -3.65 25.00 -7.81
CA LYS A 180 -4.32 26.26 -8.16
C LYS A 180 -5.85 26.18 -8.07
N LEU A 181 -6.38 25.34 -7.18
CA LEU A 181 -7.82 25.21 -6.95
C LEU A 181 -8.32 26.36 -6.06
N SER A 182 -9.28 27.11 -6.57
CA SER A 182 -9.81 28.32 -5.92
C SER A 182 -10.96 28.00 -4.94
N THR A 183 -10.73 27.19 -3.91
CA THR A 183 -11.78 26.81 -2.94
C THR A 183 -11.94 27.86 -1.80
N PRO A 184 -13.16 28.34 -1.47
CA PRO A 184 -13.39 29.47 -0.56
C PRO A 184 -13.33 29.06 0.92
N ARG A 185 -12.14 28.70 1.39
CA ARG A 185 -11.94 28.09 2.74
C ARG A 185 -11.95 29.07 3.91
N GLY A 186 -12.19 30.36 3.68
CA GLY A 186 -12.03 31.39 4.71
C GLY A 186 -13.00 31.32 5.88
N ALA A 187 -14.18 30.70 5.68
CA ALA A 187 -15.23 30.62 6.69
C ALA A 187 -15.15 29.38 7.60
N ILE A 188 -14.46 28.32 7.15
CA ILE A 188 -14.29 27.08 7.91
C ILE A 188 -12.95 27.10 8.65
N PRO A 189 -12.89 26.74 9.95
CA PRO A 189 -11.62 26.67 10.68
C PRO A 189 -10.61 25.77 9.97
N LYS A 190 -9.36 26.26 9.79
CA LYS A 190 -8.27 25.50 9.12
C LYS A 190 -8.06 24.08 9.68
N ARG A 191 -8.35 23.86 10.97
CA ARG A 191 -8.26 22.55 11.60
C ARG A 191 -9.21 21.51 10.99
N MET A 192 -10.39 21.91 10.48
CA MET A 192 -11.32 20.99 9.81
C MET A 192 -10.72 20.42 8.53
N PHE A 193 -9.97 21.24 7.76
CA PHE A 193 -9.28 20.76 6.57
C PHE A 193 -8.07 19.88 6.89
N LYS A 194 -7.41 20.09 8.04
CA LYS A 194 -6.37 19.16 8.53
C LYS A 194 -6.99 17.81 8.92
N ILE A 195 -8.15 17.82 9.59
CA ILE A 195 -8.93 16.61 9.89
C ILE A 195 -9.28 15.88 8.60
N LEU A 196 -9.85 16.58 7.62
CA LEU A 196 -10.18 16.03 6.30
C LEU A 196 -8.93 15.45 5.61
N GLY A 197 -7.82 16.18 5.60
CA GLY A 197 -6.56 15.70 5.03
C GLY A 197 -6.04 14.43 5.72
N ASN A 198 -6.13 14.36 7.05
CA ASN A 198 -5.76 13.17 7.81
C ASN A 198 -6.65 11.97 7.47
N ILE A 199 -7.98 12.16 7.42
CA ILE A 199 -8.96 11.15 6.98
C ILE A 199 -8.64 10.64 5.58
N CYS A 200 -8.38 11.54 4.62
CA CYS A 200 -8.05 11.14 3.25
C CYS A 200 -6.72 10.38 3.20
N SER A 201 -5.69 10.83 3.91
CA SER A 201 -4.38 10.15 3.89
C SER A 201 -4.39 8.76 4.53
N SER A 202 -5.30 8.50 5.46
CA SER A 202 -5.35 7.23 6.20
C SER A 202 -5.99 6.09 5.40
N HIS A 203 -6.58 6.34 4.23
CA HIS A 203 -7.23 5.28 3.45
C HIS A 203 -6.23 4.25 2.88
N THR A 204 -4.95 4.61 2.72
CA THR A 204 -3.88 3.67 2.33
C THR A 204 -2.98 3.23 3.49
N LYS A 205 -3.18 3.78 4.69
CA LYS A 205 -2.35 3.47 5.87
C LYS A 205 -2.79 2.15 6.54
N SER A 206 -1.96 1.63 7.44
CA SER A 206 -2.35 0.49 8.26
C SER A 206 -3.51 0.85 9.20
N PHE A 207 -4.22 -0.17 9.66
CA PHE A 207 -5.32 0.01 10.60
C PHE A 207 -4.86 0.70 11.91
N ASP A 208 -3.65 0.38 12.39
CA ASP A 208 -3.08 1.03 13.58
C ASP A 208 -2.89 2.53 13.40
N GLU A 209 -2.49 2.99 12.21
CA GLU A 209 -2.41 4.43 11.91
C GLU A 209 -3.80 5.09 11.88
N VAL A 210 -4.83 4.39 11.40
CA VAL A 210 -6.22 4.88 11.45
C VAL A 210 -6.68 5.05 12.89
N MET A 211 -6.33 4.11 13.78
CA MET A 211 -6.68 4.17 15.20
C MET A 211 -5.98 5.30 15.95
N LYS A 212 -4.89 5.86 15.42
CA LYS A 212 -4.25 7.07 15.96
C LYS A 212 -5.02 8.35 15.66
N LEU A 213 -5.97 8.33 14.72
CA LEU A 213 -6.84 9.48 14.48
C LEU A 213 -7.68 9.79 15.73
N PRO A 214 -7.98 11.07 15.99
CA PRO A 214 -8.85 11.48 17.08
C PRO A 214 -10.18 10.73 17.03
N PHE A 215 -10.61 10.23 18.19
CA PHE A 215 -11.94 9.62 18.33
C PHE A 215 -13.03 10.68 18.17
N CYS A 216 -12.87 11.81 18.84
CA CYS A 216 -13.77 12.96 18.82
C CYS A 216 -12.95 14.25 18.91
N GLU A 217 -13.33 15.26 18.14
CA GLU A 217 -12.89 16.64 18.31
C GLU A 217 -14.10 17.58 18.28
N VAL A 218 -13.96 18.77 18.86
CA VAL A 218 -14.99 19.82 18.73
C VAL A 218 -15.20 20.12 17.24
N GLY A 219 -16.43 20.22 16.77
CA GLY A 219 -16.78 20.56 15.39
C GLY A 219 -17.01 22.06 15.17
N ILE A 220 -18.08 22.38 14.45
CA ILE A 220 -18.62 23.74 14.29
C ILE A 220 -19.89 23.86 15.15
N ASP A 221 -20.17 25.06 15.65
CA ASP A 221 -21.23 25.33 16.62
C ASP A 221 -21.06 24.52 17.91
N ILE A 222 -22.05 23.71 18.27
CA ILE A 222 -22.06 22.84 19.46
C ILE A 222 -21.86 21.35 19.09
N GLU A 223 -21.58 21.07 17.83
CA GLU A 223 -21.42 19.71 17.34
C GLU A 223 -20.00 19.20 17.54
N ASP A 224 -19.86 17.89 17.69
CA ASP A 224 -18.59 17.18 17.62
C ASP A 224 -18.37 16.58 16.23
N THR A 225 -17.10 16.32 15.92
CA THR A 225 -16.66 15.58 14.73
C THR A 225 -15.89 14.33 15.10
N HIS A 226 -16.01 13.28 14.29
CA HIS A 226 -15.47 11.95 14.57
C HIS A 226 -14.49 11.47 13.48
N PRO A 227 -13.25 11.99 13.42
CA PRO A 227 -12.31 11.70 12.33
C PRO A 227 -12.03 10.21 12.11
N ARG A 228 -11.84 9.46 13.20
CA ARG A 228 -11.60 8.01 13.15
C ARG A 228 -12.79 7.27 12.53
N PHE A 229 -14.01 7.60 12.94
CA PHE A 229 -15.24 7.02 12.40
C PHE A 229 -15.34 7.25 10.89
N ILE A 230 -15.15 8.50 10.45
CA ILE A 230 -15.27 8.87 9.04
C ILE A 230 -14.18 8.20 8.20
N SER A 231 -12.94 8.11 8.71
CA SER A 231 -11.87 7.37 8.03
C SER A 231 -12.20 5.88 7.88
N CYS A 232 -12.80 5.25 8.89
CA CYS A 232 -13.25 3.87 8.80
C CYS A 232 -14.34 3.70 7.73
N LEU A 233 -15.31 4.61 7.67
CA LEU A 233 -16.37 4.60 6.66
C LEU A 233 -15.82 4.81 5.24
N LEU A 234 -14.89 5.75 5.05
CA LEU A 234 -14.23 5.98 3.76
C LEU A 234 -13.56 4.71 3.25
N ARG A 235 -12.77 4.03 4.10
CA ARG A 235 -12.08 2.77 3.77
C ARG A 235 -13.05 1.67 3.38
N ILE A 236 -14.16 1.51 4.12
CA ILE A 236 -15.20 0.54 3.75
C ILE A 236 -15.84 0.91 2.41
N GLY A 237 -16.22 2.18 2.23
CA GLY A 237 -16.89 2.65 1.03
C GLY A 237 -16.07 2.43 -0.24
N ASP A 238 -14.76 2.71 -0.17
CA ASP A 238 -13.78 2.50 -1.24
C ASP A 238 -13.59 1.00 -1.54
N LEU A 239 -13.37 0.17 -0.52
CA LEU A 239 -13.22 -1.28 -0.70
C LEU A 239 -14.43 -1.98 -1.32
N LEU A 240 -15.63 -1.43 -1.08
CA LEU A 240 -16.89 -1.93 -1.60
C LEU A 240 -17.22 -1.39 -3.01
N ASP A 241 -16.37 -0.54 -3.61
CA ASP A 241 -16.52 -0.16 -5.02
C ASP A 241 -16.05 -1.29 -5.95
N LEU A 242 -16.89 -2.31 -6.05
CA LEU A 242 -16.65 -3.56 -6.75
C LEU A 242 -17.26 -3.61 -8.15
N ASP A 243 -17.98 -2.57 -8.57
CA ASP A 243 -18.80 -2.59 -9.79
C ASP A 243 -17.98 -2.77 -11.08
N ASN A 244 -18.58 -3.43 -12.07
CA ASN A 244 -17.94 -3.81 -13.33
C ASN A 244 -17.53 -2.63 -14.22
N ASN A 245 -18.13 -1.45 -14.00
CA ASN A 245 -17.87 -0.25 -14.79
C ASN A 245 -16.69 0.59 -14.26
N ARG A 246 -15.90 0.04 -13.32
CA ARG A 246 -14.74 0.72 -12.74
C ARG A 246 -13.61 0.97 -13.75
N PHE A 247 -13.59 0.26 -14.89
CA PHE A 247 -12.62 0.47 -15.97
C PHE A 247 -13.29 1.04 -17.22
N SER A 248 -12.70 2.08 -17.79
CA SER A 248 -13.15 2.65 -19.06
C SER A 248 -12.46 1.99 -20.24
N GLU A 249 -13.22 1.23 -21.04
CA GLU A 249 -12.71 0.64 -22.30
C GLU A 249 -12.23 1.71 -23.27
N VAL A 250 -12.87 2.88 -23.28
CA VAL A 250 -12.47 4.00 -24.13
C VAL A 250 -11.08 4.50 -23.71
N MET A 251 -10.81 4.63 -22.41
CA MET A 251 -9.49 5.03 -21.91
C MET A 251 -8.44 3.96 -22.20
N LEU A 252 -8.75 2.68 -21.99
CA LEU A 252 -7.83 1.58 -22.32
C LEU A 252 -7.51 1.51 -23.83
N ARG A 253 -8.43 1.96 -24.70
CA ARG A 253 -8.18 2.09 -26.15
C ARG A 253 -7.25 3.24 -26.52
N THR A 254 -6.98 4.18 -25.61
CA THR A 254 -6.05 5.30 -25.85
C THR A 254 -4.59 4.95 -25.59
N VAL A 255 -4.31 3.79 -24.99
CA VAL A 255 -2.95 3.29 -24.75
C VAL A 255 -2.62 2.14 -25.70
N GLY A 256 -1.36 1.99 -26.07
CA GLY A 256 -0.92 0.96 -27.01
C GLY A 256 -1.03 -0.46 -26.43
N LYS A 257 -0.51 -0.66 -25.22
CA LYS A 257 -0.60 -1.93 -24.48
C LYS A 257 -0.74 -1.61 -22.99
N ALA A 258 -1.84 -2.05 -22.37
CA ALA A 258 -2.01 -1.92 -20.92
C ALA A 258 -1.06 -2.87 -20.16
N PRO A 259 -0.54 -2.46 -18.99
CA PRO A 259 0.21 -3.38 -18.11
C PRO A 259 -0.61 -4.62 -17.75
N VAL A 260 0.06 -5.75 -17.52
CA VAL A 260 -0.61 -7.00 -17.14
C VAL A 260 -1.42 -6.84 -15.85
N ASP A 261 -0.90 -6.05 -14.90
CA ASP A 261 -1.58 -5.78 -13.63
C ASP A 261 -2.92 -5.07 -13.86
N THR A 262 -2.98 -4.09 -14.77
CA THR A 262 -4.24 -3.45 -15.18
C THR A 262 -5.26 -4.46 -15.69
N LEU A 263 -4.84 -5.38 -16.56
CA LEU A 263 -5.72 -6.38 -17.13
C LEU A 263 -6.24 -7.33 -16.04
N ASN A 264 -5.35 -7.77 -15.16
CA ASN A 264 -5.70 -8.63 -14.04
C ASN A 264 -6.68 -7.93 -13.07
N HIS A 265 -6.45 -6.66 -12.74
CA HIS A 265 -7.37 -5.86 -11.94
C HIS A 265 -8.74 -5.73 -12.61
N LYS A 266 -8.78 -5.50 -13.92
CA LYS A 266 -10.04 -5.45 -14.69
C LYS A 266 -10.78 -6.79 -14.68
N THR A 267 -10.10 -7.90 -14.94
CA THR A 267 -10.69 -9.25 -14.92
C THR A 267 -11.21 -9.60 -13.52
N LYS A 268 -10.51 -9.18 -12.46
CA LYS A 268 -10.96 -9.30 -11.07
C LYS A 268 -12.34 -8.65 -10.87
N HIS A 269 -12.54 -7.41 -11.34
CA HIS A 269 -13.86 -6.75 -11.23
C HIS A 269 -14.92 -7.50 -12.04
N LEU A 270 -14.61 -7.87 -13.29
CA LEU A 270 -15.53 -8.63 -14.15
C LEU A 270 -15.89 -10.02 -13.59
N SER A 271 -15.08 -10.57 -12.68
CA SER A 271 -15.33 -11.87 -12.04
C SER A 271 -16.41 -11.84 -10.96
N ILE A 272 -16.85 -10.66 -10.50
CA ILE A 272 -17.87 -10.55 -9.45
C ILE A 272 -19.26 -10.86 -10.03
N GLU A 273 -19.88 -11.92 -9.52
CA GLU A 273 -21.19 -12.41 -9.96
C GLU A 273 -22.33 -11.98 -9.02
N SER A 274 -22.04 -11.89 -7.72
CA SER A 274 -23.01 -11.49 -6.71
C SER A 274 -22.34 -10.60 -5.67
N PHE A 275 -22.99 -9.48 -5.38
CA PHE A 275 -22.54 -8.51 -4.39
C PHE A 275 -23.73 -8.01 -3.57
N ARG A 276 -23.66 -8.24 -2.26
CA ARG A 276 -24.58 -7.68 -1.26
C ARG A 276 -23.77 -6.93 -0.22
N ALA A 277 -24.13 -5.67 -0.01
CA ALA A 277 -23.68 -4.88 1.12
C ALA A 277 -24.85 -4.08 1.65
N ASP A 278 -25.21 -4.33 2.90
CA ASP A 278 -26.21 -3.60 3.66
C ASP A 278 -25.77 -3.45 5.13
N ASN A 279 -26.63 -2.90 5.97
CA ASN A 279 -26.33 -2.66 7.38
C ASN A 279 -26.33 -3.89 8.28
N THR A 280 -26.54 -5.08 7.72
CA THR A 280 -26.52 -6.35 8.45
C THR A 280 -25.39 -7.26 7.98
N LYS A 281 -25.14 -7.29 6.67
CA LYS A 281 -24.26 -8.29 6.06
C LYS A 281 -23.55 -7.80 4.81
N ILE A 282 -22.33 -8.28 4.62
CA ILE A 282 -21.55 -8.15 3.38
C ILE A 282 -21.30 -9.56 2.82
N GLU A 283 -21.71 -9.81 1.58
CA GLU A 283 -21.54 -11.08 0.87
C GLU A 283 -21.08 -10.84 -0.56
N ILE A 284 -20.07 -11.58 -1.00
CA ILE A 284 -19.49 -11.45 -2.34
C ILE A 284 -19.22 -12.86 -2.88
N SER A 285 -19.66 -13.11 -4.11
CA SER A 285 -19.31 -14.31 -4.86
C SER A 285 -18.69 -13.92 -6.18
N ALA A 286 -17.54 -14.50 -6.48
CA ALA A 286 -16.83 -14.33 -7.74
C ALA A 286 -16.64 -15.67 -8.45
N LYS A 287 -16.68 -15.64 -9.78
CA LYS A 287 -16.36 -16.77 -10.66
C LYS A 287 -15.22 -16.37 -11.59
N CYS A 288 -14.12 -17.10 -11.49
CA CYS A 288 -12.89 -16.83 -12.23
C CYS A 288 -12.62 -17.96 -13.23
N ASN A 289 -12.05 -17.63 -14.37
CA ASN A 289 -11.70 -18.59 -15.43
C ASN A 289 -10.24 -19.05 -15.34
N ASP A 290 -9.41 -18.31 -14.61
CA ASP A 290 -7.98 -18.56 -14.49
C ASP A 290 -7.51 -18.36 -13.04
N TYR A 291 -6.37 -18.98 -12.73
CA TYR A 291 -5.82 -19.02 -11.38
C TYR A 291 -5.36 -17.64 -10.90
N ASP A 292 -4.75 -16.83 -11.77
CA ASP A 292 -4.19 -15.53 -11.39
C ASP A 292 -5.29 -14.56 -10.97
N THR A 293 -6.36 -14.46 -11.77
CA THR A 293 -7.57 -13.71 -11.41
C THR A 293 -8.17 -14.25 -10.12
N ALA A 294 -8.33 -15.57 -9.98
CA ALA A 294 -8.92 -16.17 -8.78
C ALA A 294 -8.07 -15.90 -7.52
N ASN A 295 -6.76 -15.85 -7.65
CA ASN A 295 -5.83 -15.55 -6.58
C ASN A 295 -5.91 -14.06 -6.19
N LEU A 296 -5.93 -13.16 -7.17
CA LEU A 296 -6.06 -11.71 -6.92
C LEU A 296 -7.41 -11.35 -6.30
N THR A 297 -8.51 -11.92 -6.81
CA THR A 297 -9.84 -11.75 -6.22
C THR A 297 -9.86 -12.27 -4.78
N GLN A 298 -9.26 -13.43 -4.51
CA GLN A 298 -9.19 -13.97 -3.14
C GLN A 298 -8.39 -13.05 -2.21
N HIS A 299 -7.24 -12.53 -2.66
CA HIS A 299 -6.45 -11.59 -1.87
C HIS A 299 -7.25 -10.32 -1.54
N TRP A 300 -8.02 -9.80 -2.49
CA TRP A 300 -8.90 -8.66 -2.27
C TRP A 300 -10.00 -8.96 -1.24
N LEU A 301 -10.69 -10.09 -1.35
CA LEU A 301 -11.71 -10.50 -0.38
C LEU A 301 -11.12 -10.73 1.02
N ASN A 302 -9.90 -11.27 1.10
CA ASN A 302 -9.19 -11.41 2.38
C ASN A 302 -8.85 -10.05 2.98
N TYR A 303 -8.44 -9.07 2.16
CA TYR A 303 -8.19 -7.71 2.61
C TYR A 303 -9.48 -7.05 3.13
N LEU A 304 -10.58 -7.13 2.39
CA LEU A 304 -11.90 -6.66 2.82
C LEU A 304 -12.32 -7.31 4.16
N ASN A 305 -12.19 -8.64 4.27
CA ASN A 305 -12.52 -9.35 5.50
C ASN A 305 -11.68 -8.88 6.68
N SER A 306 -10.36 -8.71 6.47
CA SER A 306 -9.45 -8.21 7.49
C SER A 306 -9.78 -6.79 7.93
N GLU A 307 -10.09 -5.89 6.99
CA GLU A 307 -10.47 -4.51 7.28
C GLU A 307 -11.75 -4.45 8.13
N ILE A 308 -12.82 -5.11 7.67
CA ILE A 308 -14.11 -5.11 8.37
C ILE A 308 -13.97 -5.79 9.75
N SER A 309 -13.22 -6.88 9.85
CA SER A 309 -12.99 -7.58 11.13
C SER A 309 -12.23 -6.71 12.14
N GLN A 310 -11.17 -6.03 11.71
CA GLN A 310 -10.42 -5.12 12.57
C GLN A 310 -11.28 -3.96 13.06
N GLN A 311 -12.09 -3.37 12.17
CA GLN A 311 -13.05 -2.33 12.55
C GLN A 311 -14.13 -2.85 13.51
N MET A 312 -14.69 -4.05 13.27
CA MET A 312 -15.69 -4.66 14.16
C MET A 312 -15.14 -4.91 15.57
N ILE A 313 -13.93 -5.48 15.68
CA ILE A 313 -13.28 -5.75 16.98
C ILE A 313 -13.08 -4.45 17.77
N ASN A 314 -12.74 -3.37 17.08
CA ASN A 314 -12.45 -2.07 17.68
C ASN A 314 -13.66 -1.12 17.66
N TRP A 315 -14.86 -1.59 17.32
CA TRP A 315 -15.97 -0.71 16.95
C TRP A 315 -16.37 0.28 18.05
N ASN A 316 -16.32 -0.14 19.32
CA ASN A 316 -16.59 0.74 20.46
C ASN A 316 -15.61 1.91 20.60
N ASN A 317 -14.41 1.78 20.02
CA ASN A 317 -13.40 2.84 19.97
C ASN A 317 -13.43 3.60 18.64
N ILE A 318 -14.41 3.35 17.77
CA ILE A 318 -14.55 3.97 16.45
C ILE A 318 -15.88 4.72 16.36
N VAL A 319 -16.97 4.08 16.77
CA VAL A 319 -18.33 4.60 16.62
C VAL A 319 -18.59 5.78 17.56
N PRO A 320 -19.24 6.88 17.08
CA PRO A 320 -19.55 8.05 17.90
C PRO A 320 -20.41 7.73 19.13
N SER A 321 -21.37 6.82 18.96
CA SER A 321 -22.31 6.42 20.00
C SER A 321 -22.77 4.98 19.78
N LYS A 322 -23.12 4.28 20.87
CA LYS A 322 -23.67 2.91 20.82
C LYS A 322 -25.02 2.82 20.09
N GLU A 323 -25.72 3.95 19.94
CA GLU A 323 -27.00 4.02 19.23
C GLU A 323 -26.89 3.74 17.73
N PHE A 324 -25.68 3.75 17.17
CA PHE A 324 -25.42 3.39 15.78
C PHE A 324 -25.49 1.87 15.54
N GLY A 325 -25.49 1.06 16.60
CA GLY A 325 -25.45 -0.38 16.50
C GLY A 325 -24.07 -0.90 16.07
N TYR A 326 -24.06 -2.07 15.45
CA TYR A 326 -22.83 -2.75 15.01
C TYR A 326 -22.61 -2.54 13.51
N LEU A 327 -21.36 -2.65 13.07
CA LEU A 327 -21.03 -2.83 11.66
C LEU A 327 -21.65 -4.12 11.10
N PRO A 328 -21.91 -4.20 9.79
CA PRO A 328 -22.39 -5.42 9.17
C PRO A 328 -21.38 -6.55 9.31
N THR A 329 -21.90 -7.76 9.49
CA THR A 329 -21.08 -8.97 9.57
C THR A 329 -20.60 -9.40 8.19
N ILE A 330 -19.41 -10.00 8.12
CA ILE A 330 -18.97 -10.68 6.91
C ILE A 330 -19.72 -12.01 6.79
N GLY A 331 -20.44 -12.16 5.68
CA GLY A 331 -21.11 -13.40 5.29
C GLY A 331 -20.23 -14.29 4.42
N ASN A 332 -20.83 -14.83 3.36
CA ASN A 332 -20.09 -15.65 2.42
C ASN A 332 -19.23 -14.78 1.48
N LEU A 333 -17.91 -14.97 1.55
CA LEU A 333 -16.93 -14.43 0.60
C LEU A 333 -16.34 -15.60 -0.20
N LYS A 334 -16.86 -15.84 -1.39
CA LYS A 334 -16.52 -17.02 -2.21
C LYS A 334 -15.81 -16.62 -3.50
N VAL A 335 -14.74 -17.33 -3.83
CA VAL A 335 -14.10 -17.27 -5.16
C VAL A 335 -14.06 -18.66 -5.75
N GLU A 336 -14.91 -18.90 -6.74
CA GLU A 336 -14.98 -20.15 -7.49
C GLU A 336 -14.07 -20.05 -8.73
N LEU A 337 -13.25 -21.08 -8.95
CA LEU A 337 -12.45 -21.23 -10.17
C LEU A 337 -13.13 -22.26 -11.07
N LEU A 338 -13.56 -21.85 -12.27
CA LEU A 338 -14.20 -22.75 -13.21
C LEU A 338 -13.24 -23.84 -13.65
N ASP A 339 -13.77 -25.05 -13.88
CA ASP A 339 -13.03 -26.24 -14.32
C ASP A 339 -12.01 -26.83 -13.31
N TYR A 340 -12.04 -26.39 -12.05
CA TYR A 340 -11.24 -26.98 -10.96
C TYR A 340 -12.13 -27.53 -9.84
N GLU A 341 -11.85 -28.74 -9.39
CA GLU A 341 -12.49 -29.32 -8.20
C GLU A 341 -11.78 -28.87 -6.92
N GLU A 342 -12.53 -28.38 -5.95
CA GLU A 342 -12.04 -28.13 -4.60
C GLU A 342 -11.88 -29.46 -3.85
N ILE A 343 -10.62 -29.91 -3.66
CA ILE A 343 -10.33 -31.23 -3.08
C ILE A 343 -10.70 -31.31 -1.58
N ASP A 344 -10.60 -30.22 -0.82
CA ASP A 344 -10.91 -30.18 0.62
C ASP A 344 -12.10 -29.26 1.00
N GLY A 345 -12.78 -28.68 0.00
CA GLY A 345 -13.89 -27.74 0.16
C GLY A 345 -13.56 -26.45 0.94
N LYS A 346 -12.28 -26.14 1.18
CA LYS A 346 -11.83 -24.97 1.95
C LYS A 346 -10.64 -24.24 1.34
N LYS A 347 -9.81 -24.93 0.55
CA LYS A 347 -8.56 -24.45 0.00
C LYS A 347 -8.42 -24.89 -1.45
N LYS A 348 -8.00 -23.94 -2.27
CA LYS A 348 -7.66 -24.19 -3.67
C LYS A 348 -6.43 -25.09 -3.75
N PRO A 349 -6.29 -25.94 -4.78
CA PRO A 349 -5.10 -26.75 -5.00
C PRO A 349 -3.86 -25.85 -5.04
N GLN A 350 -2.93 -26.04 -4.11
CA GLN A 350 -1.66 -25.34 -4.08
C GLN A 350 -0.57 -26.35 -3.72
N PHE A 351 0.52 -26.35 -4.46
CA PHE A 351 1.73 -27.04 -4.02
C PHE A 351 2.24 -26.34 -2.77
N SER A 352 2.17 -27.04 -1.65
CA SER A 352 2.87 -26.66 -0.43
C SER A 352 4.11 -27.52 -0.29
N VAL A 353 5.16 -26.94 0.28
CA VAL A 353 6.37 -27.68 0.62
C VAL A 353 6.27 -28.02 2.10
N ASP A 354 6.43 -29.29 2.42
CA ASP A 354 6.59 -29.76 3.80
C ASP A 354 7.90 -29.15 4.33
N THR A 355 7.77 -28.19 5.24
CA THR A 355 8.90 -27.41 5.76
C THR A 355 9.89 -28.29 6.51
N ASP A 356 9.41 -29.32 7.19
CA ASP A 356 10.27 -30.20 7.98
C ASP A 356 11.09 -31.07 7.04
N LYS A 357 10.47 -31.66 6.00
CA LYS A 357 11.20 -32.40 4.96
C LYS A 357 12.14 -31.52 4.15
N ALA A 358 11.75 -30.28 3.87
CA ALA A 358 12.62 -29.33 3.18
C ALA A 358 13.83 -28.97 4.05
N MET A 359 13.64 -28.78 5.36
CA MET A 359 14.73 -28.58 6.31
C MET A 359 15.61 -29.82 6.44
N GLU A 360 15.05 -31.02 6.49
CA GLU A 360 15.81 -32.28 6.48
C GLU A 360 16.63 -32.44 5.20
N LEU A 361 16.09 -32.08 4.04
CA LEU A 361 16.83 -32.08 2.77
C LEU A 361 17.95 -31.04 2.78
N LEU A 362 17.72 -29.87 3.38
CA LEU A 362 18.73 -28.80 3.51
C LEU A 362 19.84 -29.15 4.52
N GLN A 363 19.49 -29.87 5.59
CA GLN A 363 20.41 -30.32 6.64
C GLN A 363 21.09 -31.66 6.30
N GLY A 364 20.50 -32.44 5.40
CA GLY A 364 20.94 -33.78 5.02
C GLY A 364 22.12 -33.83 4.05
N THR A 365 22.56 -35.05 3.77
CA THR A 365 23.79 -35.46 3.06
C THR A 365 23.92 -35.00 1.59
N GLY A 366 23.02 -34.14 1.10
CA GLY A 366 23.02 -33.65 -0.29
C GLY A 366 23.70 -32.31 -0.52
N LEU A 367 23.84 -31.46 0.51
CA LEU A 367 24.38 -30.09 0.37
C LEU A 367 25.73 -29.86 1.05
N TYR A 368 26.01 -30.58 2.13
CA TYR A 368 27.24 -30.43 2.90
C TYR A 368 27.98 -31.77 3.02
N GLU A 369 29.29 -31.76 2.81
CA GLU A 369 30.12 -32.97 2.89
C GLU A 369 30.41 -33.41 4.34
N GLY A 370 30.14 -32.54 5.33
CA GLY A 370 30.30 -32.87 6.75
C GLY A 370 29.93 -31.73 7.71
N ALA A 371 29.76 -32.06 8.99
CA ALA A 371 29.27 -31.14 10.03
C ALA A 371 30.16 -29.90 10.26
N TYR A 372 31.46 -29.98 9.96
CA TYR A 372 32.40 -28.85 10.06
C TYR A 372 32.03 -27.67 9.13
N GLN A 373 31.27 -27.94 8.05
CA GLN A 373 30.84 -26.89 7.12
C GLN A 373 29.83 -25.95 7.77
N SER A 374 29.03 -26.39 8.75
CA SER A 374 28.17 -25.50 9.52
C SER A 374 28.95 -24.42 10.28
N ILE A 375 30.09 -24.79 10.86
CA ILE A 375 31.01 -23.86 11.53
C ILE A 375 31.63 -22.91 10.50
N ARG A 376 32.00 -23.42 9.32
CA ARG A 376 32.52 -22.60 8.22
C ARG A 376 31.50 -21.54 7.77
N GLU A 377 30.24 -21.90 7.55
CA GLU A 377 29.20 -20.97 7.10
C GLU A 377 28.93 -19.89 8.14
N ILE A 378 28.89 -20.24 9.44
CA ILE A 378 28.71 -19.25 10.51
C ILE A 378 29.92 -18.31 10.58
N LEU A 379 31.14 -18.83 10.46
CA LEU A 379 32.35 -18.01 10.41
C LEU A 379 32.37 -17.10 9.17
N GLN A 380 31.95 -17.59 8.00
CA GLN A 380 31.83 -16.77 6.79
C GLN A 380 30.82 -15.65 6.97
N ASN A 381 29.65 -15.92 7.57
CA ASN A 381 28.68 -14.87 7.88
C ASN A 381 29.26 -13.78 8.80
N ALA A 382 30.05 -14.18 9.80
CA ALA A 382 30.75 -13.24 10.69
C ALA A 382 31.80 -12.39 9.94
N VAL A 383 32.55 -13.01 9.02
CA VAL A 383 33.51 -12.32 8.14
C VAL A 383 32.79 -11.32 7.24
N ASP A 384 31.74 -11.75 6.54
CA ASP A 384 30.99 -10.91 5.61
C ASP A 384 30.36 -9.70 6.33
N ALA A 385 29.75 -9.92 7.49
CA ALA A 385 29.17 -8.84 8.29
C ALA A 385 30.23 -7.84 8.78
N THR A 386 31.43 -8.31 9.09
CA THR A 386 32.56 -7.48 9.52
C THR A 386 33.14 -6.67 8.36
N LEU A 387 33.32 -7.30 7.20
CA LEU A 387 33.82 -6.64 5.99
C LEU A 387 32.85 -5.57 5.50
N LEU A 388 31.54 -5.83 5.55
CA LEU A 388 30.52 -4.82 5.23
C LEU A 388 30.61 -3.60 6.14
N LYS A 389 30.83 -3.80 7.44
CA LYS A 389 31.01 -2.67 8.37
C LYS A 389 32.27 -1.87 8.06
N ILE A 390 33.39 -2.56 7.83
CA ILE A 390 34.66 -1.92 7.45
C ILE A 390 34.48 -1.08 6.18
N TRP A 391 33.77 -1.62 5.19
CA TRP A 391 33.45 -0.90 3.96
C TRP A 391 32.64 0.37 4.24
N LEU A 392 31.61 0.30 5.07
CA LEU A 392 30.76 1.44 5.41
C LEU A 392 31.49 2.51 6.23
N GLU A 393 32.41 2.12 7.11
CA GLU A 393 33.13 3.04 8.01
C GLU A 393 34.37 3.66 7.34
N CYS A 394 35.03 2.94 6.41
CA CYS A 394 36.31 3.33 5.81
C CYS A 394 36.27 3.45 4.27
N GLU A 395 35.09 3.67 3.68
CA GLU A 395 34.87 3.62 2.22
C GLU A 395 35.86 4.48 1.42
N GLU A 396 36.01 5.75 1.80
CA GLU A 396 36.88 6.72 1.10
C GLU A 396 38.36 6.33 1.13
N GLU A 397 38.80 5.70 2.23
CA GLU A 397 40.19 5.28 2.44
C GLU A 397 40.48 3.96 1.70
N LEU A 398 39.45 3.11 1.54
CA LEU A 398 39.54 1.80 0.91
C LEU A 398 39.36 1.81 -0.60
N LYS A 399 38.77 2.86 -1.19
CA LYS A 399 38.56 3.00 -2.65
C LYS A 399 39.82 2.80 -3.50
N ASN A 400 40.99 3.16 -2.97
CA ASN A 400 42.29 3.04 -3.64
C ASN A 400 43.18 1.94 -3.05
N SER A 401 42.64 1.15 -2.12
CA SER A 401 43.35 0.09 -1.42
C SER A 401 43.07 -1.27 -2.06
N THR A 402 43.98 -2.24 -1.84
CA THR A 402 43.73 -3.63 -2.21
C THR A 402 43.58 -4.48 -0.94
N PRO A 403 42.83 -5.61 -1.00
CA PRO A 403 42.69 -6.53 0.14
C PRO A 403 44.00 -7.13 0.66
N GLN A 404 45.11 -6.94 -0.05
CA GLN A 404 46.44 -7.42 0.32
C GLN A 404 47.35 -6.31 0.85
N SER A 405 46.92 -5.05 0.77
CA SER A 405 47.68 -3.91 1.27
C SER A 405 47.86 -3.99 2.79
N ASP A 406 48.98 -3.48 3.27
CA ASP A 406 49.24 -3.45 4.72
C ASP A 406 48.27 -2.54 5.45
N PHE A 407 47.81 -1.46 4.79
CA PHE A 407 46.75 -0.58 5.28
C PHE A 407 45.43 -1.33 5.53
N PHE A 408 44.99 -2.18 4.60
CA PHE A 408 43.78 -2.98 4.80
C PHE A 408 43.93 -3.97 5.96
N LYS A 409 45.10 -4.60 6.11
CA LYS A 409 45.36 -5.53 7.22
C LYS A 409 45.30 -4.81 8.57
N GLU A 410 45.89 -3.62 8.68
CA GLU A 410 45.82 -2.80 9.89
C GLU A 410 44.38 -2.43 10.28
N ILE A 411 43.52 -2.12 9.29
CA ILE A 411 42.11 -1.86 9.55
C ILE A 411 41.42 -3.13 10.09
N VAL A 412 41.60 -4.27 9.41
CA VAL A 412 40.95 -5.54 9.79
C VAL A 412 41.35 -5.99 11.20
N GLU A 413 42.59 -5.72 11.63
CA GLU A 413 43.06 -6.02 13.00
C GLU A 413 42.22 -5.34 14.10
N ASN A 414 41.57 -4.20 13.81
CA ASN A 414 40.68 -3.51 14.75
C ASN A 414 39.31 -4.19 14.93
N TYR A 415 38.95 -5.10 14.02
CA TYR A 415 37.68 -5.82 14.00
C TYR A 415 37.88 -7.34 14.15
N PRO A 416 38.45 -7.83 15.27
CA PRO A 416 38.70 -9.24 15.45
C PRO A 416 37.40 -10.02 15.61
N ILE A 417 37.29 -11.13 14.88
CA ILE A 417 36.26 -12.14 15.10
C ILE A 417 36.81 -13.11 16.15
N LYS A 418 36.10 -13.22 17.28
CA LYS A 418 36.52 -14.08 18.40
C LYS A 418 35.80 -15.42 18.30
N LEU A 419 36.58 -16.49 18.30
CA LEU A 419 36.07 -17.86 18.41
C LEU A 419 36.43 -18.41 19.78
N THR A 420 35.42 -18.76 20.57
CA THR A 420 35.57 -19.42 21.86
C THR A 420 35.00 -20.83 21.77
N ILE A 421 35.82 -21.83 22.13
CA ILE A 421 35.43 -23.24 22.15
C ILE A 421 35.58 -23.72 23.58
N THR A 422 34.48 -24.14 24.21
CA THR A 422 34.49 -24.61 25.60
C THR A 422 33.85 -25.97 25.72
N GLU A 423 34.51 -26.88 26.45
CA GLU A 423 33.92 -28.16 26.85
C GLU A 423 32.92 -27.87 27.98
N LYS A 424 31.62 -28.05 27.72
CA LYS A 424 30.53 -27.78 28.68
C LYS A 424 30.26 -28.95 29.61
N GLY A 425 30.72 -30.16 29.26
CA GLY A 425 30.57 -31.36 30.07
C GLY A 425 30.55 -32.64 29.23
N VAL A 426 30.19 -33.74 29.88
CA VAL A 426 29.99 -35.05 29.24
C VAL A 426 28.53 -35.45 29.42
N VAL A 427 27.86 -35.76 28.31
CA VAL A 427 26.51 -36.33 28.32
C VAL A 427 26.65 -37.76 27.80
N GLU A 428 26.35 -38.73 28.67
CA GLU A 428 26.62 -40.15 28.44
C GLU A 428 28.11 -40.43 28.17
N GLU A 429 28.47 -40.85 26.94
CA GLU A 429 29.83 -41.10 26.46
C GLU A 429 30.37 -39.99 25.53
N ASN A 430 29.56 -38.95 25.25
CA ASN A 430 29.91 -37.88 24.32
C ASN A 430 30.28 -36.58 25.03
N LYS A 431 31.37 -35.95 24.57
CA LYS A 431 31.77 -34.61 25.04
C LYS A 431 30.88 -33.54 24.41
N LEU A 432 30.31 -32.68 25.25
CA LEU A 432 29.54 -31.51 24.81
C LEU A 432 30.47 -30.31 24.66
N TRP A 433 30.49 -29.74 23.46
CA TRP A 433 31.27 -28.55 23.13
C TRP A 433 30.34 -27.39 22.80
N GLU A 434 30.59 -26.22 23.39
CA GLU A 434 29.99 -24.96 22.99
C GLU A 434 30.96 -24.18 22.10
N PHE A 435 30.48 -23.81 20.91
CA PHE A 435 31.17 -22.94 19.97
C PHE A 435 30.49 -21.58 19.99
N CYS A 436 31.23 -20.53 20.35
CA CYS A 436 30.76 -19.16 20.33
C CYS A 436 31.61 -18.35 19.34
N ILE A 437 30.95 -17.74 18.35
CA ILE A 437 31.56 -16.83 17.38
C ILE A 437 30.98 -15.44 17.65
N GLU A 438 31.86 -14.49 17.96
CA GLU A 438 31.50 -13.09 18.20
C GLU A 438 32.20 -12.23 17.15
N ASP A 439 31.40 -11.54 16.33
CA ASP A 439 31.86 -10.58 15.33
C ASP A 439 31.54 -9.13 15.75
N LYS A 440 32.23 -8.17 15.13
CA LYS A 440 31.99 -6.74 15.32
C LYS A 440 31.31 -6.11 14.10
N GLY A 441 30.57 -6.88 13.32
CA GLY A 441 29.96 -6.46 12.06
C GLY A 441 28.76 -5.54 12.23
N ILE A 442 27.99 -5.41 11.14
CA ILE A 442 26.85 -4.48 11.04
C ILE A 442 25.64 -4.85 11.92
N GLY A 443 25.61 -6.05 12.51
CA GLY A 443 24.49 -6.54 13.31
C GLY A 443 23.27 -6.93 12.46
N LEU A 444 22.14 -7.15 13.14
CA LEU A 444 20.85 -7.52 12.53
C LEU A 444 19.72 -6.67 13.11
N SER A 445 18.93 -6.03 12.24
CA SER A 445 17.68 -5.35 12.59
C SER A 445 16.49 -6.33 12.65
N SER A 446 15.34 -5.84 13.13
CA SER A 446 14.07 -6.59 13.08
C SER A 446 13.66 -6.97 11.66
N ASP A 447 13.96 -6.12 10.69
CA ASP A 447 13.66 -6.36 9.28
C ASP A 447 14.57 -7.46 8.72
N ASP A 448 15.86 -7.45 9.08
CA ASP A 448 16.82 -8.49 8.67
C ASP A 448 16.41 -9.89 9.17
N LEU A 449 15.92 -9.96 10.41
CA LEU A 449 15.39 -11.19 11.02
C LEU A 449 14.21 -11.76 10.22
N SER A 450 13.35 -10.91 9.65
CA SER A 450 12.19 -11.35 8.86
C SER A 450 12.59 -12.10 7.57
N TYR A 451 13.75 -11.77 6.99
CA TYR A 451 14.32 -12.47 5.85
C TYR A 451 15.12 -13.72 6.27
N LEU A 452 15.78 -13.69 7.43
CA LEU A 452 16.50 -14.85 7.96
C LEU A 452 15.55 -16.03 8.27
N MET A 453 14.31 -15.73 8.68
CA MET A 453 13.26 -16.72 8.92
C MET A 453 12.73 -17.40 7.64
N LYS A 454 13.09 -16.92 6.44
CA LYS A 454 12.65 -17.48 5.16
C LYS A 454 13.87 -18.01 4.38
N THR A 455 13.96 -19.33 4.28
CA THR A 455 15.01 -20.04 3.52
C THR A 455 15.13 -19.49 2.09
N GLY A 456 16.35 -19.12 1.69
CA GLY A 456 16.64 -18.59 0.35
C GLY A 456 16.21 -17.14 0.09
N SER A 457 15.87 -16.37 1.13
CA SER A 457 15.39 -15.00 0.97
C SER A 457 16.40 -13.89 1.32
N SER A 458 17.61 -14.26 1.77
CA SER A 458 18.67 -13.30 2.12
C SER A 458 19.02 -12.34 0.97
N SER A 459 19.04 -12.83 -0.28
CA SER A 459 19.27 -12.01 -1.49
C SER A 459 18.12 -11.06 -1.85
N LYS A 460 17.00 -11.10 -1.12
CA LYS A 460 15.85 -10.22 -1.30
C LYS A 460 15.82 -9.06 -0.30
N ASN A 461 16.75 -9.03 0.66
CA ASN A 461 16.90 -7.93 1.61
C ASN A 461 17.74 -6.81 0.98
N ARG A 462 17.06 -5.85 0.34
CA ARG A 462 17.69 -4.77 -0.42
C ARG A 462 18.36 -3.72 0.45
N ASN A 463 17.90 -3.52 1.68
CA ASN A 463 18.53 -2.61 2.64
C ASN A 463 19.93 -3.07 3.06
N LYS A 464 20.24 -4.37 2.86
CA LYS A 464 21.56 -4.96 3.10
C LYS A 464 22.42 -5.00 1.83
N GLN A 465 21.85 -4.76 0.66
CA GLN A 465 22.54 -4.77 -0.64
C GLN A 465 22.93 -3.37 -1.14
N ASN A 466 22.22 -2.35 -0.67
CA ASN A 466 22.55 -0.94 -0.84
C ASN A 466 23.22 -0.42 0.44
#